data_AF-A0A2N1F6Z1-F1
#
_entry.id   AF-A0A2N1F6Z1-F1
#
_cell.length_a   1.000
_cell.length_b   1.000
_cell.length_c   1.000
_cell.angle_alpha   90.00
_cell.angle_beta   90.00
_cell.angle_gamma   90.00
#
_symmetry.space_group_name_H-M   'P 1'
#
loop_
_entity.id
_entity.type
_entity.pdbx_description
1 polymer ?
#
loop_
_entity_poly.entity_id
_entity_poly.type
_entity_poly.pdbx_seq_one_letter_code
_entity_poly.pdbx_strand_id
1 'polypeptide(L)' 'MKKSILNLGKALNKVEQKEINGGINQCNTYSGPIYYDENNCDAFNALPLYHQKCVMVHVYCFPR' A
#
# COMPACT_ATOMS: atom_id res chain seq x y z
N MET A 1 -32.53 17.70 0.85
CA MET A 1 -31.73 16.90 1.80
C MET A 1 -30.29 17.38 1.72
N LYS A 2 -29.74 17.99 2.78
CA LYS A 2 -28.33 18.42 2.78
C LYS A 2 -27.44 17.19 2.79
N LYS A 3 -26.70 16.93 1.70
CA LYS A 3 -25.65 15.90 1.69
C LYS A 3 -24.51 16.44 2.55
N SER A 4 -24.48 16.04 3.83
CA SER A 4 -23.27 16.20 4.64
C SER A 4 -22.22 15.32 3.99
N ILE A 5 -21.22 15.94 3.36
CA ILE A 5 -20.00 15.23 2.96
C ILE A 5 -19.39 14.77 4.28
N LEU A 6 -19.40 13.46 4.52
CA LEU A 6 -18.72 12.86 5.66
C LEU A 6 -17.24 13.23 5.58
N ASN A 7 -16.81 14.23 6.36
CA ASN A 7 -15.40 14.51 6.59
C ASN A 7 -14.89 13.55 7.67
N LEU A 8 -14.77 12.28 7.30
CA LEU A 8 -14.13 11.25 8.12
C LEU A 8 -12.61 11.46 8.10
N GLY A 9 -12.13 12.51 8.77
CA GLY A 9 -10.70 12.77 8.93
C GLY A 9 -10.34 14.25 9.09
N LYS A 10 -9.10 14.49 9.53
CA LYS A 10 -8.51 15.83 9.58
C LYS A 10 -8.25 16.32 8.15
N ALA A 11 -8.85 17.45 7.77
CA ALA A 11 -8.49 18.13 6.54
C ALA A 11 -7.11 18.79 6.71
N LEU A 12 -6.12 18.33 5.96
CA LEU A 12 -4.76 18.85 6.01
C LEU A 12 -4.62 20.08 5.10
N ASN A 13 -3.99 21.14 5.60
CA ASN A 13 -3.66 22.31 4.79
C ASN A 13 -2.47 22.03 3.85
N LYS A 14 -2.19 22.95 2.91
CA LYS A 14 -1.12 22.75 1.90
C LYS A 14 0.28 22.56 2.49
N VAL A 15 0.55 23.11 3.67
CA VAL A 15 1.84 22.95 4.37
C VAL A 15 1.89 21.55 4.97
N GLU A 16 0.84 21.17 5.71
CA GLU A 16 0.72 19.85 6.33
C GLU A 16 0.76 18.71 5.29
N GLN A 17 0.16 18.90 4.11
CA GLN A 17 0.22 17.93 3.02
C GLN A 17 1.63 17.74 2.47
N LYS A 18 2.44 18.81 2.41
CA LYS A 18 3.84 18.74 1.96
C LYS A 18 4.75 18.07 2.99
N GLU A 19 4.36 18.11 4.26
CA GLU A 19 5.08 17.44 5.36
C GLU A 19 4.74 15.95 5.46
N ILE A 20 3.70 15.47 4.76
CA ILE A 20 3.49 14.04 4.57
C ILE A 20 4.60 13.49 3.68
N ASN A 21 5.74 13.16 4.30
CA ASN A 21 6.75 12.29 3.72
C ASN A 21 6.25 10.84 3.81
N GLY A 22 5.24 10.54 3.00
CA GLY A 22 4.64 9.21 2.87
C GLY A 22 5.26 8.44 1.70
N GLY A 23 5.36 7.12 1.87
CA GLY A 23 6.03 6.25 0.91
C GLY A 23 7.49 6.13 1.27
N ILE A 24 7.85 4.99 1.87
CA ILE A 24 9.25 4.61 1.88
C ILE A 24 9.65 4.58 0.39
N ASN A 25 10.61 5.43 -0.02
CA ASN A 25 11.16 5.48 -1.39
C ASN A 25 11.62 4.12 -1.92
N GLN A 26 11.59 3.10 -1.07
CA GLN A 26 11.91 1.74 -1.40
C GLN A 26 10.99 1.11 -2.46
N CYS A 27 9.79 1.64 -2.65
CA CYS A 27 8.86 1.08 -3.62
C CYS A 27 8.84 1.82 -4.96
N ASN A 28 9.69 2.85 -5.14
CA ASN A 28 9.69 3.68 -6.36
C ASN A 28 10.14 2.92 -7.63
N THR A 29 10.84 1.79 -7.47
CA THR A 29 11.24 0.89 -8.56
C THR A 29 10.26 -0.26 -8.77
N TYR A 30 9.21 -0.36 -7.95
CA TYR A 30 8.21 -1.40 -8.08
C TYR A 30 7.11 -0.97 -9.06
N SER A 31 6.92 -1.74 -10.12
CA SER A 31 5.90 -1.50 -11.16
C SER A 31 4.87 -2.63 -11.29
N GLY A 32 4.89 -3.59 -10.36
CA GLY A 32 3.99 -4.75 -10.37
C GLY A 32 2.67 -4.53 -9.62
N PRO A 33 1.86 -5.60 -9.48
CA PRO A 33 0.63 -5.59 -8.69
C PRO A 33 0.84 -5.20 -7.22
N ILE A 34 0.01 -4.31 -6.68
CA ILE A 34 0.08 -3.91 -5.27
C ILE A 34 -0.55 -4.92 -4.30
N TYR A 35 -1.21 -5.95 -4.82
CA TYR A 35 -1.91 -6.97 -4.05
C TYR A 35 -1.73 -8.36 -4.66
N TYR A 36 -1.44 -9.34 -3.81
CA TYR A 36 -1.35 -10.76 -4.14
C TYR A 36 -2.31 -11.56 -3.27
N ASP A 37 -3.26 -12.25 -3.90
CA ASP A 37 -4.23 -13.13 -3.23
C ASP A 37 -3.65 -14.53 -2.96
N GLU A 38 -4.45 -15.42 -2.39
CA GLU A 38 -4.06 -16.81 -2.11
C GLU A 38 -3.67 -17.64 -3.35
N ASN A 39 -4.08 -17.24 -4.56
CA ASN A 39 -3.78 -17.97 -5.79
C ASN A 39 -2.47 -17.48 -6.44
N ASN A 40 -1.90 -16.37 -5.97
CA ASN A 40 -0.73 -15.72 -6.56
C ASN A 40 0.47 -15.68 -5.61
N CYS A 41 0.52 -16.57 -4.61
CA CYS A 41 1.62 -16.63 -3.64
C CYS A 41 2.98 -16.86 -4.30
N ASP A 42 3.05 -17.65 -5.37
CA ASP A 42 4.31 -17.89 -6.09
C ASP A 42 4.84 -16.61 -6.74
N ALA A 43 3.96 -15.77 -7.29
CA ALA A 43 4.33 -14.48 -7.87
C ALA A 43 4.82 -13.51 -6.79
N PHE A 44 4.21 -13.51 -5.60
CA PHE A 44 4.70 -12.76 -4.44
C PHE A 44 6.08 -13.25 -3.99
N ASN A 45 6.25 -14.57 -3.85
CA ASN A 45 7.50 -15.19 -3.39
C ASN A 45 8.66 -14.97 -4.37
N ALA A 46 8.35 -14.81 -5.66
CA ALA A 46 9.33 -14.47 -6.70
C ALA A 46 9.80 -13.00 -6.65
N LEU A 47 9.12 -12.11 -5.91
CA LEU A 47 9.55 -10.73 -5.76
C LEU A 47 10.86 -10.66 -4.95
N PRO A 48 11.77 -9.73 -5.29
CA PRO A 48 12.87 -9.38 -4.40
C PRO A 48 12.35 -9.02 -3.01
N LEU A 49 13.05 -9.45 -1.95
CA LEU A 49 12.66 -9.22 -0.54
C LEU A 49 12.31 -7.75 -0.23
N TYR A 50 12.96 -6.84 -0.92
CA TYR A 50 12.72 -5.42 -0.81
C TYR A 50 11.36 -4.99 -1.39
N HIS A 51 10.94 -5.56 -2.51
CA HIS A 51 9.63 -5.33 -3.14
C HIS A 51 8.51 -6.10 -2.44
N GLN A 52 8.79 -7.21 -1.75
CA GLN A 52 7.78 -7.88 -0.92
C GLN A 52 7.22 -6.97 0.18
N LYS A 53 8.00 -6.01 0.67
CA LYS A 53 7.56 -5.01 1.67
C LYS A 53 6.68 -3.90 1.08
N CYS A 54 6.57 -3.85 -0.24
CA CYS A 54 5.86 -2.79 -0.98
C CYS A 54 4.44 -3.18 -1.38
N VAL A 55 4.02 -4.42 -1.09
CA VAL A 55 2.77 -5.00 -1.57
C VAL A 55 1.96 -5.55 -0.41
N MET A 56 0.64 -5.61 -0.59
CA MET A 56 -0.25 -6.33 0.30
C MET A 56 -0.31 -7.80 -0.17
N VAL A 57 -0.30 -8.74 0.77
CA VAL A 57 -0.33 -10.16 0.44
C VAL A 57 -1.28 -10.91 1.37
N HIS A 58 -1.98 -11.90 0.83
CA HIS A 58 -2.88 -12.74 1.60
C HIS A 58 -2.11 -13.58 2.63
N VAL A 59 -2.70 -13.78 3.81
CA VAL A 59 -2.05 -14.47 4.94
C VAL A 59 -1.64 -15.92 4.63
N TYR A 60 -2.29 -16.56 3.66
CA TYR A 60 -1.95 -17.94 3.25
C TYR A 60 -0.62 -18.05 2.49
N CYS A 61 -0.06 -16.93 2.02
CA CYS A 61 1.25 -16.96 1.37
C CYS A 61 2.42 -17.05 2.37
N PHE A 62 2.17 -16.96 3.67
CA PHE A 62 3.18 -17.15 4.70
C PHE A 62 3.09 -18.56 5.31
N PRO A 63 4.22 -19.29 5.43
CA PRO A 63 4.24 -20.54 6.17
C PRO A 63 3.86 -20.28 7.64
N ARG A 64 2.99 -21.15 8.19
CA ARG A 64 2.60 -21.12 9.60
C ARG A 64 3.61 -21.85 10.48
#